data_AF-A0A2M7Q196-F1
#
_entry.id   AF-A0A2M7Q196-F1
#
_cell.length_a   1.000
_cell.length_b   1.000
_cell.length_c   1.000
_cell.angle_alpha   90.00
_cell.angle_beta   90.00
_cell.angle_gamma   90.00
#
_symmetry.space_group_name_H-M   'P 1'
#
loop_
_entity.id
_entity.type
_entity.pdbx_description
1 polymer ?
#
loop_
_entity_poly.entity_id
_entity_poly.type
_entity_poly.pdbx_seq_one_letter_code
_entity_poly.pdbx_strand_id
1 'polypeptide(L)'
;MLLPTIILGLGLPVTALAATASPEATQVEVMPDAMTHLVKAPEIDIETIRDPFISHLTLEQNLRQTNLQSRLQRMNAEQADIEASREKDILENFDLTALKLVAILQKGNEHVAMVEDPVGKGYFVRVGRYMGRNNGQVTSIDASTIIVVEPSINPVGELENREVKLTLNEVSE
;
A
#
# COMPACT_ATOMS: atom_id res chain seq x y z
N MET A 1 57.48 -30.55 -6.95
CA MET A 1 58.87 -30.05 -7.06
C MET A 1 58.92 -28.65 -6.47
N LEU A 2 59.84 -28.46 -5.51
CA LEU A 2 60.30 -27.21 -4.87
C LEU A 2 59.32 -26.34 -4.03
N LEU A 3 59.31 -26.61 -2.72
CA LEU A 3 59.46 -25.59 -1.65
C LEU A 3 60.96 -25.19 -1.53
N PRO A 4 61.42 -24.23 -0.68
CA PRO A 4 60.76 -23.33 0.28
C PRO A 4 61.21 -21.85 0.14
N THR A 5 60.81 -20.89 0.99
CA THR A 5 61.69 -20.31 2.03
C THR A 5 60.89 -19.43 2.99
N ILE A 6 61.05 -19.78 4.27
CA ILE A 6 60.55 -19.14 5.49
C ILE A 6 61.59 -18.12 5.95
N ILE A 7 61.18 -16.93 6.40
CA ILE A 7 62.01 -16.12 7.31
C ILE A 7 61.20 -15.81 8.57
N LEU A 8 61.73 -16.37 9.66
CA LEU A 8 61.36 -16.32 11.06
C LEU A 8 62.20 -15.20 11.72
N GLY A 9 61.57 -14.23 12.39
CA GLY A 9 62.26 -13.18 13.14
C GLY A 9 61.93 -13.25 14.62
N LEU A 10 62.85 -13.82 15.40
CA LEU A 10 62.81 -14.04 16.85
C LEU A 10 63.42 -12.84 17.63
N GLY A 11 62.85 -12.51 18.79
CA GLY A 11 63.61 -12.36 20.05
C GLY A 11 64.26 -11.01 20.43
N LEU A 12 63.90 -10.53 21.63
CA LEU A 12 64.36 -9.34 22.40
C LEU A 12 65.86 -9.37 22.80
N PRO A 13 66.40 -8.27 23.37
CA PRO A 13 66.42 -8.23 24.84
C PRO A 13 66.04 -6.87 25.46
N VAL A 14 65.48 -7.01 26.66
CA VAL A 14 65.22 -5.99 27.68
C VAL A 14 66.54 -5.44 28.23
N THR A 15 66.64 -4.11 28.37
CA THR A 15 67.67 -3.49 29.23
C THR A 15 66.96 -2.61 30.26
N ALA A 16 66.99 -3.07 31.51
CA ALA A 16 66.58 -2.32 32.67
C ALA A 16 67.70 -1.35 33.09
N LEU A 17 67.36 -0.10 33.39
CA LEU A 17 68.21 0.77 34.20
C LEU A 17 67.37 1.36 35.35
N ALA A 18 67.96 1.26 36.53
CA ALA A 18 67.32 1.31 37.83
C ALA A 18 66.88 2.71 38.28
N ALA A 19 65.74 2.70 38.97
CA ALA A 19 65.39 3.47 40.16
C ALA A 19 66.12 4.79 40.43
N THR A 20 65.40 5.89 40.26
CA THR A 20 65.32 6.92 41.30
C THR A 20 63.88 6.96 41.82
N ALA A 21 63.72 6.61 43.09
CA ALA A 21 62.46 6.67 43.81
C ALA A 21 62.30 8.06 44.46
N SER A 22 61.05 8.54 44.37
CA SER A 22 60.33 9.46 45.28
C SER A 22 60.51 10.98 45.16
N PRO A 23 59.44 11.77 45.45
CA PRO A 23 58.08 11.38 45.84
C PRO A 23 57.00 11.74 44.80
N GLU A 24 55.98 10.88 44.72
CA GLU A 24 54.62 11.25 44.32
C GLU A 24 54.20 12.53 45.04
N ALA A 25 54.12 13.63 44.31
CA ALA A 25 53.19 14.68 44.67
C ALA A 25 51.79 14.15 44.33
N THR A 26 51.15 13.55 45.32
CA THR A 26 49.69 13.39 45.35
C THR A 26 49.09 14.79 45.30
N GLN A 27 48.95 15.34 44.10
CA GLN A 27 47.91 16.31 43.85
C GLN A 27 46.63 15.49 43.74
N VAL A 28 45.91 15.40 44.86
CA VAL A 28 44.48 15.15 44.79
C VAL A 28 43.91 16.33 44.01
N GLU A 29 43.85 16.20 42.69
CA GLU A 29 42.94 17.03 41.91
C GLU A 29 41.56 16.56 42.36
N VAL A 30 41.05 17.23 43.40
CA VAL A 30 39.71 17.05 43.90
C VAL A 30 38.82 17.40 42.71
N MET A 31 38.39 16.37 41.98
CA MET A 31 37.37 16.54 40.96
C MET A 31 36.22 17.29 41.64
N PRO A 32 35.77 18.43 41.11
CA PRO A 32 34.62 19.10 41.68
C PRO A 32 33.45 18.11 41.71
N ASP A 33 32.73 18.07 42.84
CA ASP A 33 31.63 17.15 43.17
C ASP A 33 30.55 17.02 42.07
N ALA A 34 30.54 17.94 41.10
CA ALA A 34 29.69 17.98 39.92
C ALA A 34 29.87 16.80 38.93
N MET A 35 30.98 16.06 38.97
CA MET A 35 31.21 14.90 38.09
C MET A 35 30.74 13.57 38.70
N THR A 36 30.43 13.53 40.00
CA THR A 36 30.11 12.29 40.74
C THR A 36 28.73 11.73 40.40
N HIS A 37 27.86 12.53 39.78
CA HIS A 37 26.51 12.14 39.35
C HIS A 37 26.38 12.01 37.83
N LEU A 38 27.44 11.55 37.15
CA LEU A 38 27.34 11.15 35.75
C LEU A 38 26.43 9.93 35.62
N VAL A 39 25.14 10.18 35.40
CA VAL A 39 24.14 9.15 35.08
C VAL A 39 24.55 8.54 33.74
N LYS A 40 24.90 7.25 33.74
CA LYS A 40 25.14 6.50 32.51
C LYS A 40 23.89 6.64 31.63
N ALA A 41 24.09 7.08 30.39
CA ALA A 41 22.99 7.20 29.46
C ALA A 41 22.24 5.86 29.36
N PRO A 42 20.89 5.88 29.30
CA PRO A 42 20.14 4.67 29.05
C PRO A 42 20.61 4.03 27.74
N GLU A 43 20.54 2.71 27.66
CA GLU A 43 20.86 2.00 26.42
C GLU A 43 19.76 2.30 25.40
N ILE A 44 20.17 2.91 24.27
CA ILE A 44 19.31 3.37 23.19
C ILE A 44 19.44 2.35 22.06
N ASP A 45 18.34 1.67 21.73
CA ASP A 45 18.27 0.83 20.53
C ASP A 45 18.08 1.72 19.30
N ILE A 46 19.20 1.99 18.62
CA ILE A 46 19.24 2.85 17.42
C ILE A 46 18.50 2.24 16.22
N GLU A 47 18.23 0.93 16.20
CA GLU A 47 17.56 0.29 15.08
C GLU A 47 16.03 0.48 15.13
N THR A 48 15.47 0.51 16.35
CA THR A 48 14.02 0.61 16.57
C THR A 48 13.55 2.05 16.83
N ILE A 49 14.45 2.95 17.21
CA ILE A 49 14.10 4.32 17.56
C ILE A 49 13.61 5.12 16.35
N ARG A 50 12.43 5.70 16.52
CA ARG A 50 11.89 6.68 15.57
C ARG A 50 12.78 7.92 15.56
N ASP A 51 13.25 8.30 14.39
CA ASP A 51 14.05 9.51 14.19
C ASP A 51 13.26 10.75 14.66
N PRO A 52 13.76 11.47 15.69
CA PRO A 52 13.08 12.62 16.28
C PRO A 52 13.15 13.87 15.38
N PHE A 53 13.95 13.85 14.31
CA PHE A 53 14.11 14.96 13.37
C PHE A 53 13.25 14.81 12.12
N ILE A 54 12.53 13.69 11.96
CA ILE A 54 11.52 13.58 10.91
C ILE A 54 10.32 14.45 11.28
N SER A 55 10.01 15.38 10.39
CA SER A 55 8.84 16.25 10.52
C SER A 55 7.56 15.45 10.73
N HIS A 56 6.73 15.89 11.68
CA HIS A 56 5.39 15.33 11.91
C HIS A 56 4.56 15.27 10.63
N LEU A 57 4.69 16.29 9.76
CA LEU A 57 3.97 16.32 8.49
C LEU A 57 4.40 15.18 7.57
N THR A 58 5.70 14.90 7.47
CA THR A 58 6.26 13.79 6.67
C THR A 58 5.79 12.44 7.22
N LEU A 59 5.80 12.27 8.54
CA LEU A 59 5.30 11.05 9.18
C LEU A 59 3.82 10.82 8.86
N GLU A 60 2.99 11.85 8.98
CA GLU A 60 1.57 11.76 8.62
C GLU A 60 1.35 11.43 7.15
N GLN A 61 2.14 12.04 6.25
CA GLN A 61 2.09 11.75 4.82
C GLN A 61 2.42 10.28 4.53
N ASN A 62 3.48 9.74 5.12
CA ASN A 62 3.87 8.35 4.96
C ASN A 62 2.77 7.41 5.46
N LEU A 63 2.22 7.67 6.65
CA LEU A 63 1.11 6.88 7.20
C LEU A 63 -0.12 6.91 6.29
N ARG A 64 -0.51 8.09 5.79
CA ARG A 64 -1.61 8.22 4.83
C ARG A 64 -1.33 7.40 3.57
N GLN A 65 -0.13 7.51 3.01
CA GLN A 65 0.26 6.73 1.82
C GLN A 65 0.23 5.22 2.08
N THR A 66 0.78 4.74 3.19
CA THR A 66 0.77 3.31 3.55
C THR A 66 -0.66 2.80 3.69
N ASN A 67 -1.55 3.56 4.34
CA ASN A 67 -2.95 3.17 4.50
C ASN A 67 -3.67 3.08 3.15
N LEU A 68 -3.49 4.07 2.27
CA LEU A 68 -4.06 4.07 0.92
C LEU A 68 -3.56 2.89 0.09
N GLN A 69 -2.24 2.63 0.10
CA GLN A 69 -1.64 1.49 -0.59
C GLN A 69 -2.21 0.16 -0.10
N SER A 70 -2.33 -0.01 1.22
CA SER A 70 -2.90 -1.24 1.82
C SER A 70 -4.35 -1.46 1.38
N ARG A 71 -5.14 -0.39 1.27
CA ARG A 71 -6.54 -0.47 0.82
C ARG A 71 -6.65 -0.81 -0.66
N LEU A 72 -5.83 -0.18 -1.51
CA LEU A 72 -5.74 -0.48 -2.95
C LEU A 72 -5.36 -1.95 -3.19
N GLN A 73 -4.39 -2.47 -2.42
CA GLN A 73 -4.00 -3.87 -2.51
C GLN A 73 -5.14 -4.83 -2.17
N ARG A 74 -5.94 -4.52 -1.13
CA ARG A 74 -7.12 -5.32 -0.77
C ARG A 74 -8.18 -5.29 -1.87
N MET A 75 -8.48 -4.11 -2.41
CA MET A 75 -9.42 -3.98 -3.53
C MET A 75 -8.96 -4.78 -4.74
N ASN A 76 -7.68 -4.68 -5.12
CA ASN A 76 -7.13 -5.43 -6.26
C ASN A 76 -7.17 -6.94 -6.03
N ALA A 77 -6.91 -7.40 -4.80
CA ALA A 77 -7.02 -8.82 -4.46
C ALA A 77 -8.48 -9.30 -4.58
N GLU A 78 -9.44 -8.54 -4.04
CA GLU A 78 -10.87 -8.85 -4.16
C GLU A 78 -11.33 -8.88 -5.62
N GLN A 79 -10.90 -7.91 -6.44
CA GLN A 79 -11.17 -7.91 -7.87
C GLN A 79 -10.55 -9.13 -8.56
N ALA A 80 -9.30 -9.48 -8.26
CA ALA A 80 -8.65 -10.65 -8.83
C ALA A 80 -9.36 -11.96 -8.46
N ASP A 81 -9.89 -12.08 -7.24
CA ASP A 81 -10.68 -13.22 -6.81
C ASP A 81 -12.02 -13.32 -7.56
N ILE A 82 -12.69 -12.17 -7.77
CA ILE A 82 -13.89 -12.10 -8.62
C ILE A 82 -13.56 -12.55 -10.05
N GLU A 83 -12.45 -12.07 -10.62
CA GLU A 83 -12.03 -12.43 -11.97
C GLU A 83 -11.62 -13.90 -12.11
N ALA A 84 -11.01 -14.48 -11.08
CA ALA A 84 -10.61 -15.89 -11.07
C ALA A 84 -11.80 -16.85 -10.88
N SER A 85 -12.85 -16.40 -10.17
CA SER A 85 -14.01 -17.22 -9.83
C SER A 85 -15.06 -17.31 -10.93
N ARG A 86 -15.01 -16.46 -11.96
CA ARG A 86 -16.01 -16.43 -13.04
C ARG A 86 -15.43 -16.05 -14.40
N GLU A 87 -16.13 -16.45 -15.46
CA GLU A 87 -15.85 -15.97 -16.81
C GLU A 87 -16.29 -14.51 -16.95
N LYS A 88 -15.42 -13.66 -17.53
CA LYS A 88 -15.71 -12.25 -17.79
C LYS A 88 -16.76 -12.11 -18.89
N ASP A 89 -17.74 -11.24 -18.65
CA ASP A 89 -18.68 -10.81 -19.68
C ASP A 89 -18.00 -9.87 -20.67
N ILE A 90 -18.52 -9.82 -21.89
CA ILE A 90 -17.97 -8.98 -22.97
C ILE A 90 -18.02 -7.50 -22.57
N LEU A 91 -19.10 -7.10 -21.88
CA LEU A 91 -19.33 -5.73 -21.39
C LEU A 91 -18.32 -5.28 -20.32
N GLU A 92 -17.57 -6.19 -19.70
CA GLU A 92 -16.55 -5.86 -18.70
C GLU A 92 -15.25 -5.33 -19.32
N ASN A 93 -15.08 -5.46 -20.63
CA ASN A 93 -13.92 -4.92 -21.34
C ASN A 93 -14.03 -3.42 -21.64
N PHE A 94 -15.19 -2.81 -21.36
CA PHE A 94 -15.48 -1.43 -21.66
C PHE A 94 -15.60 -0.60 -20.38
N ASP A 95 -15.38 0.71 -20.47
CA ASP A 95 -15.70 1.61 -19.37
C ASP A 95 -17.22 1.78 -19.25
N LEU A 96 -17.74 1.78 -18.01
CA LEU A 96 -19.17 1.86 -17.75
C LEU A 96 -19.82 3.13 -18.35
N THR A 97 -19.07 4.22 -18.41
CA THR A 97 -19.50 5.50 -19.01
C THR A 97 -19.62 5.46 -20.53
N ALA A 98 -18.97 4.50 -21.18
CA ALA A 98 -19.00 4.33 -22.62
C ALA A 98 -20.13 3.39 -23.07
N LEU A 99 -20.72 2.65 -22.12
CA LEU A 99 -21.88 1.80 -22.34
C LEU A 99 -23.16 2.63 -22.37
N LYS A 100 -24.13 2.22 -23.18
CA LYS A 100 -25.42 2.91 -23.32
C LYS A 100 -26.58 1.95 -23.10
N LEU A 101 -27.55 2.36 -22.30
CA LEU A 101 -28.81 1.64 -22.17
C LEU A 101 -29.70 1.97 -23.38
N VAL A 102 -30.06 0.95 -24.16
CA VAL A 102 -30.82 1.13 -25.42
C VAL A 102 -32.21 0.53 -25.38
N ALA A 103 -32.46 -0.48 -24.54
CA ALA A 103 -33.81 -1.02 -24.34
C ALA A 103 -33.93 -1.73 -22.99
N ILE A 104 -35.15 -1.78 -22.47
CA ILE A 104 -35.52 -2.68 -21.38
C ILE A 104 -36.75 -3.47 -21.83
N LEU A 105 -36.65 -4.79 -21.68
CA LEU A 105 -37.69 -5.75 -22.02
C LEU A 105 -38.25 -6.33 -20.73
N GLN A 106 -39.58 -6.33 -20.59
CA GLN A 106 -40.24 -7.03 -19.50
C GLN A 106 -40.70 -8.41 -19.99
N LYS A 107 -40.21 -9.47 -19.34
CA LYS A 107 -40.64 -10.85 -19.58
C LYS A 107 -41.32 -11.38 -18.31
N GLY A 108 -42.65 -11.23 -18.26
CA GLY A 108 -43.42 -11.57 -17.06
C GLY A 108 -43.07 -10.64 -15.90
N ASN A 109 -42.51 -11.20 -14.82
CA ASN A 109 -42.07 -10.46 -13.64
C ASN A 109 -40.59 -10.06 -13.66
N GLU A 110 -39.86 -10.38 -14.73
CA GLU A 110 -38.43 -10.11 -14.85
C GLU A 110 -38.16 -9.02 -15.89
N HIS A 111 -37.27 -8.08 -15.57
CA HIS A 111 -36.74 -7.10 -16.52
C HIS A 111 -35.39 -7.58 -17.06
N VAL A 112 -35.22 -7.45 -18.37
CA VAL A 112 -33.97 -7.72 -19.09
C VAL A 112 -33.57 -6.45 -19.81
N ALA A 113 -32.37 -5.97 -19.57
CA ALA A 113 -31.87 -4.77 -20.21
C ALA A 113 -31.04 -5.12 -21.44
N MET A 114 -31.00 -4.21 -22.41
CA MET A 114 -30.09 -4.26 -23.54
C MET A 114 -29.14 -3.06 -23.47
N VAL A 115 -27.85 -3.36 -23.43
CA VAL A 115 -26.77 -2.38 -23.30
C VAL A 115 -25.89 -2.46 -24.53
N GLU A 116 -25.63 -1.30 -25.12
CA GLU A 116 -24.78 -1.13 -26.29
C GLU A 116 -23.35 -0.79 -25.88
N ASP A 117 -22.38 -1.45 -26.52
CA ASP A 117 -20.96 -1.11 -26.41
C ASP A 117 -20.61 0.15 -27.24
N PRO A 118 -19.40 0.72 -27.10
CA PRO A 118 -18.98 1.90 -27.87
C PRO A 118 -18.90 1.66 -29.38
N VAL A 119 -18.94 0.40 -29.83
CA VAL A 119 -18.88 -0.02 -31.24
C VAL A 119 -20.29 -0.15 -31.83
N GLY A 120 -21.34 -0.05 -31.02
CA GLY A 120 -22.73 -0.15 -31.46
C GLY A 120 -23.31 -1.57 -31.36
N LYS A 121 -22.65 -2.51 -30.69
CA LYS A 121 -23.18 -3.86 -30.48
C LYS A 121 -23.99 -3.93 -29.19
N GLY A 122 -25.23 -4.42 -29.30
CA GLY A 122 -26.11 -4.63 -28.15
C GLY A 122 -25.93 -6.00 -27.49
N TYR A 123 -25.94 -6.02 -26.16
CA TYR A 123 -25.85 -7.21 -25.32
C TYR A 123 -26.98 -7.21 -24.28
N PHE A 124 -27.57 -8.38 -24.02
CA PHE A 124 -28.59 -8.53 -22.99
C PHE A 124 -27.98 -8.74 -21.61
N VAL A 125 -28.47 -7.99 -20.63
CA VAL A 125 -28.00 -7.99 -19.24
C VAL A 125 -29.17 -8.22 -18.28
N ARG A 126 -28.88 -8.92 -17.19
CA ARG A 126 -29.83 -9.29 -16.12
C ARG A 126 -29.25 -8.90 -14.76
N VAL A 127 -30.11 -8.82 -13.75
CA VAL A 127 -29.69 -8.61 -12.37
C VAL A 127 -28.65 -9.68 -11.96
N GLY A 128 -27.58 -9.26 -11.31
CA GLY A 128 -26.46 -10.09 -10.88
C GLY A 128 -25.33 -10.23 -11.92
N ARG A 129 -25.54 -9.85 -13.18
CA ARG A 129 -24.46 -9.80 -14.18
C ARG A 129 -23.54 -8.60 -13.94
N TYR A 130 -22.35 -8.67 -14.54
CA TYR A 130 -21.33 -7.63 -14.42
C TYR A 130 -21.08 -6.94 -15.75
N MET A 131 -20.72 -5.67 -15.66
CA MET A 131 -20.36 -4.84 -16.80
C MET A 131 -19.47 -3.68 -16.33
N GLY A 132 -18.71 -3.11 -17.26
CA GLY A 132 -17.71 -2.11 -16.91
C GLY A 132 -16.40 -2.72 -16.42
N ARG A 133 -15.29 -2.04 -16.70
CA ARG A 133 -13.93 -2.44 -16.33
C ARG A 133 -13.70 -2.61 -14.82
N ASN A 134 -14.49 -1.94 -14.00
CA ASN A 134 -14.34 -1.95 -12.54
C ASN A 134 -15.24 -3.00 -11.85
N ASN A 135 -15.63 -4.06 -12.56
CA ASN A 135 -16.54 -5.10 -12.06
C ASN A 135 -17.87 -4.53 -11.52
N GLY A 136 -18.52 -3.65 -12.28
CA GLY A 136 -19.81 -3.11 -11.91
C GLY A 136 -20.90 -4.18 -11.96
N GLN A 137 -21.55 -4.47 -10.83
CA GLN A 137 -22.63 -5.45 -10.75
C GLN A 137 -23.99 -4.79 -10.97
N VAL A 138 -24.83 -5.39 -11.82
CA VAL A 138 -26.22 -4.97 -12.00
C VAL A 138 -27.04 -5.38 -10.77
N THR A 139 -27.50 -4.41 -9.99
CA THR A 139 -28.27 -4.66 -8.75
C THR A 139 -29.77 -4.57 -8.97
N SER A 140 -30.24 -3.69 -9.85
CA SER A 140 -31.64 -3.61 -10.27
C SER A 140 -31.80 -3.20 -11.73
N ILE A 141 -32.91 -3.62 -12.31
CA ILE A 141 -33.38 -3.20 -13.63
C ILE A 141 -34.84 -2.77 -13.46
N ASP A 142 -35.09 -1.48 -13.62
CA ASP A 142 -36.40 -0.85 -13.60
C ASP A 142 -36.93 -0.67 -15.04
N ALA A 143 -38.08 -0.02 -15.21
CA ALA A 143 -38.70 0.16 -16.53
C ALA A 143 -37.88 1.04 -17.51
N SER A 144 -37.08 1.97 -16.99
CA SER A 144 -36.30 2.93 -17.79
C SER A 144 -34.86 3.11 -17.32
N THR A 145 -34.45 2.41 -16.27
CA THR A 145 -33.16 2.62 -15.60
C THR A 145 -32.55 1.29 -15.19
N ILE A 146 -31.22 1.20 -15.24
CA ILE A 146 -30.43 0.15 -14.61
C ILE A 146 -29.61 0.77 -13.49
N ILE A 147 -29.56 0.10 -12.34
CA ILE A 147 -28.67 0.44 -11.24
C ILE A 147 -27.48 -0.53 -11.23
N VAL A 148 -26.28 0.04 -11.26
CA VAL A 148 -25.00 -0.66 -11.30
C VAL A 148 -24.19 -0.22 -10.11
N VAL A 149 -23.58 -1.17 -9.40
CA VAL A 149 -22.72 -0.86 -8.26
C VAL A 149 -21.30 -1.31 -8.58
N GLU A 150 -20.36 -0.38 -8.52
CA GLU A 150 -18.92 -0.68 -8.69
C GLU A 150 -18.14 -0.35 -7.41
N PRO A 151 -17.15 -1.17 -7.04
CA PRO A 151 -16.20 -0.84 -5.98
C PRO A 151 -15.37 0.38 -6.39
N SER A 152 -15.26 1.35 -5.49
CA SER A 152 -14.53 2.60 -5.69
C SER A 152 -13.81 3.05 -4.41
N ILE A 153 -12.88 3.98 -4.56
CA ILE A 153 -12.21 4.63 -3.43
C ILE A 153 -12.67 6.09 -3.40
N ASN A 154 -13.24 6.50 -2.28
CA ASN A 154 -13.67 7.88 -2.09
C ASN A 154 -12.46 8.81 -1.87
N PRO A 155 -12.62 10.15 -1.91
CA PRO A 155 -11.50 11.09 -1.71
C PRO A 155 -10.83 10.99 -0.34
N VAL A 156 -11.52 10.42 0.66
CA VAL A 156 -10.99 10.17 2.02
C VAL A 156 -10.18 8.87 2.07
N GLY A 157 -10.17 8.10 0.97
CA GLY A 157 -9.41 6.88 0.80
C GLY A 157 -10.11 5.62 1.27
N GLU A 158 -11.39 5.67 1.60
CA GLU A 158 -12.18 4.52 2.06
C GLU A 158 -12.80 3.78 0.88
N LEU A 159 -12.96 2.46 1.04
CA LEU A 159 -13.65 1.62 0.07
C LEU A 159 -15.14 1.92 0.14
N GLU A 160 -15.74 2.21 -1.00
CA GLU A 160 -17.15 2.54 -1.12
C GLU A 160 -17.73 1.89 -2.37
N ASN A 161 -19.01 1.52 -2.28
CA ASN A 161 -19.78 1.04 -3.41
C ASN A 161 -20.39 2.24 -4.13
N ARG A 162 -19.84 2.58 -5.29
CA ARG A 162 -20.35 3.67 -6.13
C ARG A 162 -21.55 3.17 -6.93
N GLU A 163 -22.70 3.78 -6.69
CA GLU A 163 -23.90 3.55 -7.49
C GLU A 163 -23.87 4.40 -8.78
N VAL A 164 -24.05 3.74 -9.92
CA VAL A 164 -24.13 4.36 -11.24
C VAL A 164 -25.48 4.00 -11.86
N LYS A 165 -26.22 5.02 -12.29
CA LYS A 165 -27.52 4.87 -12.94
C LYS A 165 -27.36 5.06 -14.44
N LEU A 166 -27.72 4.04 -15.21
CA LEU A 166 -27.85 4.13 -16.65
C LEU A 166 -29.32 4.31 -16.98
N THR A 167 -29.68 5.46 -17.55
CA THR A 167 -31.04 5.76 -17.98
C THR A 167 -31.20 5.49 -19.46
N LEU A 168 -32.40 5.08 -19.86
CA LEU A 168 -32.75 4.93 -21.26
C LEU A 168 -32.76 6.31 -21.91
N ASN A 169 -31.93 6.51 -22.94
CA ASN A 169 -31.95 7.76 -23.68
C ASN A 169 -33.18 7.74 -24.60
N GLU A 170 -34.14 8.61 -24.34
CA GLU A 170 -35.24 8.82 -25.28
C GLU A 170 -34.66 9.42 -26.56
N VAL A 171 -34.87 8.74 -27.69
CA VAL A 171 -34.59 9.32 -28.99
C VAL A 171 -35.63 10.40 -29.22
N SER A 172 -35.28 11.65 -28.92
CA SER A 172 -36.05 12.81 -29.36
C SER A 172 -35.95 12.90 -30.89
N GLU A 173 -37.03 12.57 -31.58
CA GLU A 173 -37.19 12.73 -33.04
C GLU A 173 -37.11 14.20 -33.49
#